data_AF-A0A086KY08-F1
#
_entry.id   AF-A0A086KY08-F1
#
_cell.length_a   1.000
_cell.length_b   1.000
_cell.length_c   1.000
_cell.angle_alpha   90.00
_cell.angle_beta   90.00
_cell.angle_gamma   90.00
#
_symmetry.space_group_name_H-M   'P 1'
#
loop_
_entity.id
_entity.type
_entity.pdbx_description
1 polymer ?
#
loop_
_entity_poly.entity_id
_entity_poly.type
_entity_poly.pdbx_seq_one_letter_code
_entity_poly.pdbx_strand_id
1 'polypeptide(L)'
;GIAAIFDSDRFTAVGKGILLQGERYEVFCFHPPLIYGRRGSGANSEGIALVRGVGPDAESLIVMATYSPPMVSACVVPQLTTFFRAYLGLIPPIAVPPLYEKFRKH
;
A
#
# COMPACT_ATOMS: atom_id res chain seq x y z
N GLY A 1 10.65 -9.38 2.24
CA GLY A 1 9.88 -9.01 3.44
C GLY A 1 9.02 -7.80 3.13
N ILE A 2 8.10 -7.43 4.04
CA ILE A 2 7.11 -6.36 3.81
C ILE A 2 7.75 -5.03 3.42
N ALA A 3 8.84 -4.60 4.08
CA ALA A 3 9.51 -3.34 3.72
C ALA A 3 10.07 -3.34 2.29
N ALA A 4 10.70 -4.44 1.87
CA ALA A 4 11.38 -4.55 0.58
C ALA A 4 10.44 -4.45 -0.63
N ILE A 5 9.12 -4.62 -0.46
CA ILE A 5 8.17 -4.46 -1.57
C ILE A 5 8.09 -3.01 -2.03
N PHE A 6 8.28 -2.03 -1.13
CA PHE A 6 8.28 -0.61 -1.47
C PHE A 6 9.50 -0.17 -2.28
N ASP A 7 10.61 -0.91 -2.17
CA ASP A 7 11.86 -0.64 -2.87
C ASP A 7 11.99 -1.48 -4.16
N SER A 8 10.95 -2.24 -4.51
CA SER A 8 10.90 -3.06 -5.72
C SER A 8 10.17 -2.35 -6.86
N ASP A 9 10.33 -2.85 -8.09
CA ASP A 9 9.51 -2.40 -9.23
C ASP A 9 8.14 -3.10 -9.25
N ARG A 10 7.20 -2.54 -10.02
CA ARG A 10 5.84 -3.06 -10.16
C ARG A 10 5.81 -4.54 -10.60
N PHE A 11 6.65 -4.94 -11.55
CA PHE A 11 6.63 -6.32 -12.05
C PHE A 11 7.07 -7.30 -10.96
N THR A 12 8.12 -6.95 -10.22
CA THR A 12 8.58 -7.75 -9.07
C THR A 12 7.52 -7.82 -7.98
N ALA A 13 6.87 -6.71 -7.64
CA ALA A 13 5.84 -6.67 -6.60
C ALA A 13 4.60 -7.47 -6.98
N VAL A 14 4.13 -7.37 -8.23
CA VAL A 14 3.00 -8.16 -8.75
C VAL A 14 3.37 -9.64 -8.82
N GLY A 15 4.57 -9.98 -9.30
CA GLY A 15 5.04 -11.35 -9.40
C GLY A 15 5.14 -12.04 -8.04
N LYS A 16 5.79 -11.40 -7.07
CA LYS A 16 6.00 -11.98 -5.73
C LYS A 16 4.78 -11.88 -4.82
N GLY A 17 4.00 -10.80 -4.92
CA GLY A 17 2.90 -10.51 -4.02
C GLY A 17 3.37 -10.01 -2.63
N ILE A 18 2.42 -9.72 -1.76
CA ILE A 18 2.68 -9.45 -0.34
C ILE A 18 2.63 -10.77 0.42
N LEU A 19 3.69 -11.11 1.15
CA LEU A 19 3.76 -12.32 1.97
C LEU A 19 3.50 -11.96 3.43
N LEU A 20 2.48 -12.56 4.05
CA LEU A 20 2.16 -12.42 5.46
C LEU A 20 1.81 -13.79 6.04
N GLN A 21 2.52 -14.22 7.08
CA GLN A 21 2.30 -15.52 7.76
C GLN A 21 2.27 -16.75 6.81
N GLY A 22 3.08 -16.73 5.75
CA GLY A 22 3.13 -17.81 4.75
C GLY A 22 2.09 -17.69 3.63
N GLU A 23 1.11 -16.79 3.77
CA GLU A 23 0.10 -16.54 2.75
C GLU A 23 0.57 -15.47 1.76
N ARG A 24 0.26 -15.68 0.47
CA ARG A 24 0.55 -14.73 -0.60
C ARG A 24 -0.71 -13.97 -1.00
N TYR A 25 -0.63 -12.65 -0.93
CA TYR A 25 -1.63 -11.73 -1.44
C TYR A 25 -1.16 -11.21 -2.80
N GLU A 26 -2.00 -11.41 -3.83
CA GLU A 26 -1.78 -10.89 -5.16
C GLU A 26 -1.89 -9.37 -5.14
N VAL A 27 -0.82 -8.70 -5.57
CA VAL A 27 -0.79 -7.24 -5.67
C VAL A 27 -1.47 -6.83 -6.97
N PHE A 28 -2.54 -6.05 -6.85
CA PHE A 28 -3.20 -5.43 -8.00
C PHE A 28 -3.06 -3.90 -7.99
N CYS A 29 -2.78 -3.29 -6.83
CA CYS A 29 -2.42 -1.89 -6.72
C CYS A 29 -0.99 -1.72 -6.20
N PHE A 30 -0.13 -1.23 -7.07
CA PHE A 30 1.26 -0.86 -6.75
C PHE A 30 1.47 0.60 -7.10
N HIS A 31 1.30 1.48 -6.11
CA HIS A 31 1.51 2.92 -6.22
C HIS A 31 2.17 3.44 -4.93
N PRO A 32 3.47 3.14 -4.70
CA PRO A 32 4.20 3.65 -3.55
C PRO A 32 3.93 5.14 -3.32
N PRO A 33 3.60 5.54 -2.08
CA PRO A 33 3.77 4.79 -0.83
C PRO A 33 2.61 3.85 -0.43
N LEU A 34 1.66 3.56 -1.33
CA LEU A 34 0.52 2.69 -1.08
C LEU A 34 0.61 1.42 -1.95
N ILE A 35 0.52 0.25 -1.31
CA ILE A 35 0.50 -1.04 -2.01
C ILE A 35 -0.61 -1.89 -1.37
N TYR A 36 -1.49 -2.46 -2.18
CA TYR A 36 -2.52 -3.35 -1.67
C TYR A 36 -2.90 -4.44 -2.66
N GLY A 37 -3.43 -5.50 -2.08
CA GLY A 37 -3.65 -6.77 -2.75
C GLY A 37 -4.75 -7.58 -2.09
N ARG A 38 -4.97 -8.77 -2.61
CA ARG A 38 -5.96 -9.72 -2.07
C ARG A 38 -5.49 -11.16 -2.20
N ARG A 39 -6.10 -12.04 -1.43
CA ARG A 39 -6.00 -13.49 -1.59
C ARG A 39 -7.39 -14.13 -1.54
N GLY A 40 -7.45 -15.41 -1.89
CA GLY A 40 -8.67 -16.21 -1.85
C GLY A 40 -9.71 -15.80 -2.89
N SER A 41 -10.86 -16.47 -2.85
CA SER A 41 -12.00 -16.25 -3.75
C SER A 41 -13.32 -16.32 -2.98
N GLY A 42 -14.34 -15.62 -3.49
CA GLY A 42 -15.68 -15.60 -2.90
C GLY A 42 -15.69 -15.14 -1.44
N ALA A 43 -16.34 -15.91 -0.57
CA ALA A 43 -16.51 -15.62 0.84
C ALA A 43 -15.20 -15.68 1.66
N ASN A 44 -14.19 -16.41 1.18
CA ASN A 44 -12.90 -16.58 1.87
C ASN A 44 -11.85 -15.55 1.40
N SER A 45 -12.28 -14.52 0.68
CA SER A 45 -11.33 -13.54 0.19
C SER A 45 -10.96 -12.54 1.29
N GLU A 46 -9.67 -12.24 1.36
CA GLU A 46 -9.09 -11.29 2.33
C GLU A 46 -8.24 -10.29 1.55
N GLY A 47 -8.35 -9.02 1.92
CA GLY A 47 -7.49 -7.97 1.40
C GLY A 47 -6.38 -7.62 2.37
N ILE A 48 -5.30 -7.07 1.83
CA ILE A 48 -4.18 -6.51 2.60
C ILE A 48 -3.83 -5.14 2.03
N ALA A 49 -3.57 -4.17 2.90
CA ALA A 49 -3.11 -2.85 2.53
C ALA A 49 -1.86 -2.46 3.33
N LEU A 50 -0.88 -1.88 2.64
CA LEU A 50 0.37 -1.38 3.19
C LEU A 50 0.50 0.10 2.84
N VAL A 51 0.84 0.92 3.84
CA VAL A 51 1.19 2.34 3.64
C VAL A 51 2.55 2.59 4.28
N ARG A 52 3.48 3.13 3.50
CA ARG A 52 4.77 3.62 3.99
C ARG A 52 4.72 5.12 4.22
N GLY A 53 5.32 5.58 5.30
CA GLY A 53 5.51 7.01 5.52
C GLY A 53 6.71 7.27 6.39
N VAL A 54 6.76 8.50 6.89
CA VAL A 54 7.84 9.02 7.72
C VAL A 54 7.22 9.52 9.01
N GLY A 55 7.75 9.06 10.14
CA GLY A 55 7.32 9.48 11.47
C GLY A 55 7.93 10.83 11.89
N PRO A 56 7.64 11.29 13.12
CA PRO A 56 8.05 12.61 13.60
C PRO A 56 9.57 12.77 13.69
N ASP A 57 10.29 11.67 13.94
CA ASP A 57 11.75 11.63 14.10
C ASP A 57 12.46 11.21 12.81
N ALA A 58 11.79 11.40 11.66
CA ALA A 58 12.26 11.02 10.32
C ALA A 58 12.47 9.50 10.11
N GLU A 59 11.93 8.67 10.99
CA GLU A 59 11.98 7.21 10.88
C GLU A 59 10.99 6.69 9.83
N SER A 60 11.36 5.65 9.08
CA SER A 60 10.46 5.03 8.12
C SER A 60 9.46 4.11 8.85
N LEU A 61 8.17 4.44 8.75
CA LEU A 61 7.09 3.64 9.32
C LEU A 61 6.30 2.95 8.21
N ILE A 62 5.83 1.74 8.50
CA ILE A 62 4.91 1.00 7.65
C ILE A 62 3.73 0.58 8.51
N VAL A 63 2.53 0.94 8.08
CA VAL A 63 1.29 0.39 8.65
C VAL A 63 0.68 -0.63 7.69
N MET A 64 0.06 -1.63 8.29
CA MET A 64 -0.57 -2.73 7.57
C MET A 64 -1.94 -3.00 8.17
N ALA A 65 -2.91 -3.29 7.30
CA ALA A 65 -4.21 -3.80 7.70
C ALA A 65 -4.61 -4.97 6.79
N THR A 66 -5.18 -6.02 7.38
CA THR A 66 -5.93 -7.03 6.64
C THR A 66 -7.43 -6.88 6.91
N TYR A 67 -8.26 -7.36 5.99
CA TYR A 67 -9.70 -7.18 6.09
C TYR A 67 -10.48 -8.24 5.30
N SER A 68 -11.61 -8.65 5.87
CA SER A 68 -12.58 -9.57 5.27
C SER A 68 -13.99 -9.04 5.50
N PRO A 69 -14.87 -8.97 4.49
CA PRO A 69 -14.64 -9.32 3.08
C PRO A 69 -13.83 -8.24 2.29
N PRO A 70 -13.30 -8.54 1.10
CA PRO A 70 -12.38 -7.63 0.37
C PRO A 70 -13.08 -6.41 -0.23
N MET A 71 -14.41 -6.44 -0.34
CA MET A 71 -15.24 -5.28 -0.76
C MET A 71 -15.03 -4.07 0.15
N VAL A 72 -14.48 -4.27 1.35
CA VAL A 72 -14.17 -3.21 2.32
C VAL A 72 -12.84 -2.50 2.00
N SER A 73 -12.09 -2.93 0.98
CA SER A 73 -10.84 -2.27 0.54
C SER A 73 -11.00 -0.76 0.31
N ALA A 74 -12.11 -0.34 -0.31
CA ALA A 74 -12.45 1.06 -0.55
C ALA A 74 -12.62 1.88 0.74
N CYS A 75 -12.91 1.23 1.87
CA CYS A 75 -12.99 1.87 3.19
C CYS A 75 -11.66 1.77 3.94
N VAL A 76 -11.05 0.57 3.98
CA VAL A 76 -9.84 0.34 4.79
C VAL A 76 -8.65 1.14 4.30
N VAL A 77 -8.44 1.23 2.98
CA VAL A 77 -7.28 1.94 2.42
C VAL A 77 -7.32 3.45 2.77
N PRO A 78 -8.42 4.19 2.56
CA PRO A 78 -8.54 5.57 3.03
C PRO A 78 -8.46 5.71 4.55
N GLN A 79 -9.04 4.79 5.33
CA GLN A 79 -8.96 4.82 6.79
C GLN A 79 -7.53 4.64 7.28
N LEU A 80 -6.78 3.70 6.70
CA LEU A 80 -5.39 3.43 7.04
C LEU A 80 -4.48 4.63 6.74
N THR A 81 -4.68 5.27 5.57
CA THR A 81 -3.93 6.48 5.21
C THR A 81 -4.31 7.69 6.09
N THR A 82 -5.58 7.83 6.46
CA THR A 82 -6.06 8.86 7.39
C THR A 82 -5.47 8.65 8.78
N PHE A 83 -5.49 7.41 9.29
CA PHE A 83 -4.89 7.03 10.56
C PHE A 83 -3.40 7.38 10.61
N PHE A 84 -2.65 6.99 9.57
CA PHE A 84 -1.22 7.31 9.50
C PHE A 84 -0.99 8.83 9.60
N ARG A 85 -1.74 9.62 8.80
CA ARG A 85 -1.61 11.09 8.79
C ARG A 85 -1.99 11.73 10.12
N ALA A 86 -2.99 11.19 10.80
CA ALA A 86 -3.51 11.75 12.04
C ALA A 86 -2.60 11.43 13.24
N TYR A 87 -1.95 10.26 13.25
CA TYR A 87 -1.34 9.74 14.47
C TYR A 87 0.12 9.33 14.34
N LEU A 88 0.63 9.10 13.13
CA LEU A 88 1.97 8.55 12.94
C LEU A 88 2.93 9.51 12.23
N GLY A 89 2.45 10.30 11.26
CA GLY A 89 3.31 11.26 10.57
C GLY A 89 2.87 11.54 9.15
N LEU A 90 3.83 11.68 8.25
CA LEU A 90 3.60 12.10 6.87
C LEU A 90 3.67 10.92 5.90
N ILE A 91 2.67 10.84 5.02
CA ILE A 91 2.73 9.96 3.85
C ILE A 91 3.28 10.81 2.69
N PRO A 92 4.43 10.43 2.08
CA PRO A 92 4.99 11.18 0.96
C PRO A 92 4.02 11.19 -0.24
N PRO A 93 4.03 12.23 -1.08
CA PRO A 93 3.23 12.24 -2.29
C PRO A 93 3.61 11.07 -3.21
N ILE A 94 2.63 10.54 -3.94
CA ILE A 94 2.90 9.57 -5.00
C ILE A 94 3.81 10.26 -6.02
N ALA A 95 4.97 9.67 -6.30
CA ALA A 95 5.86 10.17 -7.33
C ALA A 95 5.10 10.17 -8.67
N VAL A 96 4.81 11.37 -9.17
CA VAL A 96 4.15 11.54 -10.46
C VAL A 96 5.20 11.26 -11.54
N PRO A 97 4.93 10.38 -12.52
CA PRO A 97 5.89 10.16 -13.61
C PRO A 97 6.21 11.48 -14.33
N PRO A 98 7.46 11.72 -14.75
CA PRO A 98 7.88 12.99 -15.37
C PRO A 98 7.04 13.42 -16.58
N LEU A 99 6.35 12.49 -17.23
CA LEU A 99 5.45 12.76 -18.36
C LEU A 99 4.28 13.68 -17.96
N TYR A 100 3.83 13.64 -16.71
CA TYR A 100 2.69 14.42 -16.21
C TYR A 100 3.09 15.77 -15.59
N GLU A 101 4.38 15.98 -15.28
CA GLU A 101 4.91 17.29 -14.89
C GLU A 101 4.62 18.36 -15.97
N LYS A 102 4.66 17.96 -17.25
CA LYS A 102 4.30 18.83 -18.40
C LYS A 102 2.85 19.33 -18.38
N PHE A 103 1.96 18.71 -17.62
CA PHE A 103 0.54 19.07 -17.53
C PHE A 103 0.17 19.73 -16.20
N ARG A 104 1.12 19.92 -15.28
CA ARG A 104 0.91 20.61 -14.02
C ARG A 104 0.92 22.13 -14.27
N LYS A 105 -0.21 22.66 -14.74
CA LYS A 105 -0.39 24.11 -14.98
C LYS A 105 -0.22 24.91 -13.68
N HIS A 106 0.48 26.04 -13.81
CA HIS A 106 0.58 27.13 -12.83
C HIS A 106 -0.77 27.79 -12.59
#